data_AF-A0A2D6IJ54-F1
#
_entry.id   AF-A0A2D6IJ54-F1
#
_cell.length_a   1.000
_cell.length_b   1.000
_cell.length_c   1.000
_cell.angle_alpha   90.00
_cell.angle_beta   90.00
_cell.angle_gamma   90.00
#
_symmetry.space_group_name_H-M   'P 1'
#
loop_
_entity.id
_entity.type
_entity.pdbx_description
1 polymer ?
#
loop_
_entity_poly.entity_id
_entity_poly.type
_entity_poly.pdbx_seq_one_letter_code
_entity_poly.pdbx_strand_id
1 'polypeptide(L)'
;MWRNERTLYKRPCDATKKDIISIFSKEAPYTIYSREAWWSDDWDPLEHGQEYDFSRTFFEQFSELMERVPLPAIFNGKCINSDYCNHCGELKNCYL
;
A
#
# COMPACT_ATOMS: atom_id res chain seq x y z
N MET A 1 -10.78 -5.74 4.35
CA MET A 1 -10.84 -4.50 5.15
C MET A 1 -9.89 -3.50 4.53
N TRP A 2 -10.37 -2.32 4.14
CA TRP A 2 -9.60 -1.34 3.35
C TRP A 2 -8.65 -0.46 4.20
N ARG A 3 -9.06 -0.08 5.42
CA ARG A 3 -8.25 0.67 6.38
C ARG A 3 -8.29 -0.06 7.71
N ASN A 4 -7.22 -0.77 8.02
CA ASN A 4 -7.09 -1.48 9.27
C ASN A 4 -6.17 -0.68 10.20
N GLU A 5 -6.79 0.02 11.14
CA GLU A 5 -6.12 0.89 12.11
C GLU A 5 -5.84 0.18 13.44
N ARG A 6 -6.21 -1.11 13.55
CA ARG A 6 -6.23 -1.84 14.82
C ARG A 6 -5.27 -3.03 14.87
N THR A 7 -5.04 -3.69 13.74
CA THR A 7 -4.22 -4.89 13.68
C THR A 7 -3.16 -4.77 12.60
N LEU A 8 -1.92 -4.99 13.00
CA LEU A 8 -0.79 -5.02 12.09
C LEU A 8 -0.35 -6.47 11.87
N TYR A 9 -0.04 -6.81 10.63
CA TYR A 9 0.39 -8.13 10.22
C TYR A 9 1.82 -8.09 9.71
N LYS A 10 2.59 -9.12 10.03
CA LYS A 10 3.90 -9.35 9.40
C LYS A 10 3.70 -10.12 8.10
N ARG A 11 4.04 -9.53 6.95
CA ARG A 11 3.95 -10.18 5.62
C ARG A 11 5.16 -9.83 4.75
N PRO A 12 5.52 -10.63 3.74
CA PRO A 12 6.53 -10.22 2.78
C PRO A 12 6.01 -9.06 1.91
N CYS A 13 6.90 -8.12 1.60
CA CYS A 13 6.70 -7.09 0.58
C CYS A 13 6.60 -7.76 -0.80
N ASP A 14 5.63 -7.39 -1.62
CA ASP A 14 5.44 -8.02 -2.92
C ASP A 14 6.52 -7.63 -3.94
N ALA A 15 7.09 -6.42 -3.82
CA ALA A 15 8.21 -5.96 -4.64
C ALA A 15 9.55 -6.58 -4.19
N THR A 16 9.91 -6.45 -2.91
CA THR A 16 11.27 -6.75 -2.44
C THR A 16 11.41 -8.11 -1.73
N LYS A 17 10.29 -8.79 -1.46
CA LYS A 17 10.19 -10.04 -0.69
C LYS A 17 10.74 -9.98 0.75
N LYS A 18 11.12 -8.80 1.23
CA LYS A 18 11.52 -8.58 2.62
C LYS A 18 10.30 -8.60 3.53
N ASP A 19 10.46 -9.11 4.75
CA ASP A 19 9.42 -9.06 5.77
C ASP A 19 9.11 -7.62 6.16
N ILE A 20 7.84 -7.23 6.11
CA ILE A 20 7.34 -5.90 6.48
C ILE A 20 6.13 -6.00 7.41
N ILE A 21 5.87 -4.90 8.12
CA ILE A 21 4.62 -4.71 8.84
C ILE A 21 3.61 -4.04 7.92
N SER A 22 2.40 -4.59 7.84
CA SER A 22 1.32 -4.10 7.00
C SER A 22 -0.01 -4.06 7.75
N ILE A 23 -0.87 -3.11 7.38
CA ILE A 23 -2.28 -3.10 7.80
C ILE A 23 -3.10 -4.20 7.11
N PHE A 24 -2.59 -4.74 6.00
CA PHE A 24 -3.20 -5.80 5.23
C PHE A 24 -2.68 -7.17 5.68
N SER A 25 -3.58 -8.13 5.86
CA SER A 25 -3.21 -9.50 6.19
C SER A 25 -2.50 -10.19 5.00
N LYS A 26 -1.93 -11.37 5.22
CA LYS A 26 -1.26 -12.13 4.15
C LYS A 26 -2.25 -12.65 3.09
N GLU A 27 -3.50 -12.83 3.49
CA GLU A 27 -4.59 -13.37 2.67
C GLU A 27 -5.31 -12.28 1.87
N ALA A 28 -4.98 -11.01 2.09
CA ALA A 28 -5.58 -9.92 1.34
C ALA A 28 -5.14 -10.00 -0.14
N PRO A 29 -6.07 -9.84 -1.11
CA PRO A 29 -5.78 -10.01 -2.54
C PRO A 29 -4.97 -8.86 -3.16
N TYR A 30 -4.55 -7.89 -2.34
CA TYR A 30 -3.83 -6.70 -2.79
C TYR A 30 -2.33 -6.96 -2.89
N THR A 31 -1.72 -6.33 -3.89
CA THR A 31 -0.26 -6.21 -4.01
C THR A 31 0.23 -5.16 -3.02
N ILE A 32 1.08 -5.54 -2.06
CA ILE A 32 1.50 -4.66 -0.96
C ILE A 32 2.99 -4.36 -1.03
N TYR A 33 3.33 -3.08 -1.13
CA TYR A 33 4.71 -2.61 -1.15
C TYR A 33 5.14 -2.07 0.21
N SER A 34 6.41 -2.28 0.56
CA SER A 34 7.02 -1.60 1.69
C SER A 34 7.01 -0.10 1.42
N ARG A 35 7.18 0.70 2.46
CA ARG A 35 7.22 2.15 2.31
C ARG A 35 8.33 2.58 1.35
N GLU A 36 9.51 1.97 1.46
CA GLU A 36 10.67 2.28 0.63
C GLU A 36 10.39 1.93 -0.83
N ALA A 37 9.79 0.76 -1.09
CA ALA A 37 9.45 0.32 -2.43
C ALA A 37 8.29 1.14 -3.04
N TRP A 38 7.33 1.57 -2.22
CA TRP A 38 6.21 2.39 -2.67
C TRP A 38 6.65 3.80 -3.08
N TRP A 39 7.62 4.37 -2.38
CA TRP A 39 8.17 5.70 -2.67
C TRP A 39 9.43 5.67 -3.54
N SER A 40 9.90 4.50 -3.99
CA SER A 40 11.02 4.42 -4.91
C SER A 40 10.59 4.70 -6.34
N ASP A 41 11.55 5.05 -7.18
CA ASP A 41 11.36 5.22 -8.62
C ASP A 41 11.41 3.87 -9.37
N ASP A 42 11.35 2.73 -8.64
CA ASP A 42 11.47 1.39 -9.23
C ASP A 42 10.16 0.85 -9.82
N TRP A 43 9.05 1.59 -9.68
CA TRP A 43 7.76 1.23 -10.26
C TRP A 43 6.99 2.49 -10.70
N ASP A 44 6.16 2.37 -11.73
CA ASP A 44 5.36 3.47 -12.26
C ASP A 44 3.86 3.17 -12.11
N PRO A 45 3.07 4.00 -11.40
CA PRO A 45 1.64 3.80 -11.26
C PRO A 45 0.88 3.79 -12.60
N LEU A 46 1.42 4.42 -13.66
CA LEU A 46 0.80 4.44 -14.98
C LEU A 46 0.87 3.09 -15.70
N GLU A 47 1.84 2.23 -15.36
CA GLU A 47 1.95 0.88 -15.92
C GLU A 47 0.79 -0.03 -15.50
N HIS A 48 0.11 0.31 -14.41
CA HIS A 48 -1.03 -0.44 -13.88
C HIS A 48 -2.39 0.05 -14.39
N GLY A 49 -2.39 0.99 -15.34
CA GLY A 49 -3.61 1.48 -16.00
C GLY A 49 -4.41 0.36 -16.68
N GLN A 50 -5.71 0.58 -16.83
CA GLN A 50 -6.58 -0.31 -17.60
C GLN A 50 -7.60 0.50 -18.40
N GLU A 51 -7.95 -0.01 -19.57
CA GLU A 51 -9.04 0.53 -20.38
C GLU A 51 -10.38 0.29 -19.67
N TYR A 52 -11.31 1.25 -19.78
CA TYR A 52 -12.63 1.13 -19.19
C TYR A 52 -13.62 0.45 -20.14
N ASP A 53 -14.22 -0.65 -19.71
CA ASP A 53 -15.25 -1.39 -20.41
C ASP A 53 -16.65 -0.94 -19.98
N PHE A 54 -17.37 -0.25 -20.87
CA PHE A 54 -18.73 0.24 -20.60
C PHE A 54 -19.79 -0.87 -20.52
N SER A 55 -19.47 -2.11 -20.89
CA SER A 55 -20.37 -3.26 -20.74
C SER A 55 -20.38 -3.84 -19.32
N ARG A 56 -19.39 -3.49 -18.50
CA ARG A 56 -19.22 -3.97 -17.13
C ARG A 56 -19.54 -2.87 -16.13
N THR A 57 -19.84 -3.25 -14.89
CA THR A 57 -20.11 -2.25 -13.85
C THR A 57 -18.82 -1.55 -13.43
N PHE A 58 -18.95 -0.29 -13.00
CA PHE A 58 -17.82 0.50 -12.51
C PHE A 58 -17.11 -0.17 -11.32
N PHE A 59 -17.89 -0.69 -10.35
CA PHE A 59 -17.32 -1.22 -9.10
C PHE A 59 -16.53 -2.51 -9.30
N GLU A 60 -16.92 -3.36 -10.25
CA GLU A 60 -16.15 -4.57 -10.59
C GLU A 60 -14.78 -4.20 -11.15
N GLN A 61 -14.75 -3.33 -12.16
CA GLN A 61 -13.51 -2.88 -12.78
C GLN A 61 -12.65 -2.07 -11.80
N PHE A 62 -13.28 -1.29 -10.92
CA PHE A 62 -12.58 -0.59 -9.85
C PHE A 62 -11.95 -1.57 -8.86
N SER A 63 -12.65 -2.63 -8.44
CA SER A 63 -12.07 -3.66 -7.56
C SER A 63 -10.86 -4.33 -8.20
N GLU A 64 -10.94 -4.68 -9.49
CA GLU A 64 -9.82 -5.25 -10.25
C GLU A 64 -8.62 -4.31 -10.30
N LEU A 65 -8.88 -3.01 -10.53
CA LEU A 65 -7.83 -2.00 -10.52
C LEU A 65 -7.17 -1.91 -9.13
N MET A 66 -7.96 -1.93 -8.07
CA MET A 66 -7.47 -1.85 -6.70
C MET A 66 -6.64 -3.07 -6.28
N GLU A 67 -6.89 -4.25 -6.87
CA GLU A 67 -6.09 -5.47 -6.65
C GLU A 67 -4.79 -5.47 -7.47
N ARG A 68 -4.83 -4.88 -8.67
CA ARG A 68 -3.67 -4.78 -9.59
C ARG A 68 -2.67 -3.71 -9.17
N VAL A 69 -3.15 -2.51 -8.80
CA VAL A 69 -2.28 -1.39 -8.44
C VAL A 69 -1.66 -1.70 -7.07
N PRO A 70 -0.34 -1.62 -6.89
CA PRO A 70 0.25 -1.85 -5.60
C PRO A 70 -0.31 -0.86 -4.56
N LEU A 71 -0.29 -1.23 -3.29
CA LEU A 71 -0.72 -0.38 -2.19
C LEU A 71 0.40 -0.29 -1.15
N PRO A 72 0.57 0.85 -0.47
CA PRO A 72 1.53 0.96 0.61
C PRO A 72 1.09 0.10 1.80
N ALA A 73 2.03 -0.65 2.37
CA ALA A 73 1.78 -1.51 3.54
C ALA A 73 1.26 -0.74 4.77
N ILE A 74 1.66 0.51 4.89
CA ILE A 74 1.23 1.43 5.93
C ILE A 74 0.96 2.78 5.26
N PHE A 75 -0.18 3.41 5.60
CA PHE A 75 -0.45 4.78 5.18
C PHE A 75 0.32 5.75 6.10
N ASN A 76 1.56 6.07 5.74
CA ASN A 76 2.33 7.15 6.35
C ASN A 76 3.00 8.03 5.29
N GLY A 77 3.07 9.33 5.55
CA GLY A 77 3.57 10.35 4.63
C GLY A 77 4.88 10.94 5.13
N LYS A 78 5.97 10.74 4.38
CA LYS A 78 7.28 11.42 4.53
C LYS A 78 7.82 11.58 5.97
N CYS A 79 7.51 10.68 6.90
CA CYS A 79 8.15 10.67 8.23
C CYS A 79 9.65 10.36 8.12
N ILE A 80 10.52 11.19 8.69
CA ILE A 80 11.97 10.95 8.76
C ILE A 80 12.27 10.34 10.14
N ASN A 81 12.91 9.17 10.19
CA ASN A 81 13.23 8.41 11.42
C ASN A 81 11.99 7.96 12.23
N SER A 82 10.99 7.35 11.59
CA SER A 82 9.78 6.90 12.29
C SER A 82 9.24 5.58 11.71
N ASP A 83 9.86 4.47 12.11
CA ASP A 83 9.61 3.13 11.56
C ASP A 83 8.25 2.52 11.98
N TYR A 84 7.65 3.02 13.07
CA TYR A 84 6.42 2.45 13.65
C TYR A 84 5.20 3.39 13.60
N CYS A 85 5.28 4.48 12.82
CA CYS A 85 4.18 5.43 12.69
C CYS A 85 3.14 4.95 11.66
N ASN A 86 1.98 4.53 12.16
CA ASN A 86 0.78 4.26 11.38
C ASN A 86 -0.07 5.55 11.31
N HIS A 87 -0.50 5.97 10.12
CA HIS A 87 -1.32 7.19 9.92
C HIS A 87 -0.67 8.51 10.37
N CYS A 88 0.61 8.69 10.07
CA CYS A 88 1.29 9.98 10.28
C CYS A 88 1.65 10.63 8.95
N GLY A 89 1.47 11.95 8.82
CA GLY A 89 1.87 12.73 7.64
C GLY A 89 2.76 13.91 8.03
N GLU A 90 3.82 14.16 7.25
CA GLU A 90 4.67 15.36 7.32
C GLU A 90 5.35 15.63 8.67
N LEU A 91 5.73 14.58 9.40
CA LEU A 91 6.40 14.73 10.69
C LEU A 91 7.89 15.08 10.54
N LYS A 92 8.32 16.18 11.17
CA LYS A 92 9.72 16.58 11.35
C LYS A 92 9.98 16.90 12.83
N ASN A 93 10.93 16.20 13.45
CA ASN A 93 11.32 16.36 14.87
C ASN A 93 10.20 16.08 15.89
N CYS A 94 9.41 15.02 15.70
CA CYS A 94 8.44 14.57 16.71
C CYS A 94 9.00 13.40 17.52
N TYR A 95 8.85 13.47 18.84
CA TYR A 95 9.19 12.42 19.80
C TYR A 95 7.94 12.13 20.65
N LEU A 96 7.79 10.90 21.13
CA LEU A 96 6.67 10.45 21.97
C LEU A 96 6.78 10.99 23.39
#